data_AF-A0A2V2EZZ8-F1
#
_entry.id   AF-A0A2V2EZZ8-F1
#
_cell.length_a   1.000
_cell.length_b   1.000
_cell.length_c   1.000
_cell.angle_alpha   90.00
_cell.angle_beta   90.00
_cell.angle_gamma   90.00
#
_symmetry.space_group_name_H-M   'P 1'
#
loop_
_entity.id
_entity.type
_entity.pdbx_description
1 polymer ?
#
loop_
_entity_poly.entity_id
_entity_poly.type
_entity_poly.pdbx_seq_one_letter_code
_entity_poly.pdbx_strand_id
1 'polypeptide(L)'
;MKKVTALLLAIVMVLGLGTMASASAPADRVQINNMMVDASLVETQNEEVAELEMVVPESSIATTAFDPSTNPSFAPIKNITVDWANSTVEAVGAMQGRVRYNLTMPGAANSLTGRKLTFAFSNRTSVIGDIIVTMGTKTCSAGVNESATMQVDLTAGEQLFTVSWNDAGTQKTVTCALYVTTPDVASVELTSLTVAGTPAEYDTTTVGGVTRYNYVAALPSGTAETVLTNATVVVNPVSDEADLTLTNANGTDAATSTSADGHTFYGVDFSSGTKTLLVEDGELSREYSVAAHIEDSTVTVKIAIRTYLVNEWLNGSTNYYDYETNGFGSGSDLSQTERSNLTAAAAALAAHNMPNAPTQVGSGRRIFSGTSYVTLSDIDANATVMDVLEQFLAQNSLSQEGAGNNYVERMGPTGNMIGEFDCGSGSGWMYTVRTAPDDIESSLPNVGAKNYSVFDGMYIDWYYTAAYGMDFGYSMFDI
;
A
#
# COMPACT_ATOMS: atom_id res chain seq x y z
N MET A 1 16.82 15.65 -33.65
CA MET A 1 17.41 14.56 -32.82
C MET A 1 17.19 14.99 -31.40
N LYS A 2 16.02 14.66 -30.85
CA LYS A 2 15.71 13.39 -30.16
C LYS A 2 16.29 13.47 -28.75
N LYS A 3 15.45 13.93 -27.80
CA LYS A 3 14.75 13.05 -26.83
C LYS A 3 15.82 12.29 -26.04
N VAL A 4 16.12 12.74 -24.81
CA VAL A 4 16.69 11.99 -23.65
C VAL A 4 17.31 12.91 -22.57
N THR A 5 17.61 14.19 -22.83
CA THR A 5 18.44 14.97 -21.89
C THR A 5 17.71 15.71 -20.75
N ALA A 6 16.38 15.69 -20.66
CA ALA A 6 15.65 16.40 -19.59
C ALA A 6 15.47 15.57 -18.30
N LEU A 7 15.78 14.26 -18.33
CA LEU A 7 15.69 13.39 -17.15
C LEU A 7 16.96 13.40 -16.28
N LEU A 8 17.97 14.21 -16.63
CA LEU A 8 19.28 14.20 -15.95
C LEU A 8 19.71 15.55 -15.35
N LEU A 9 18.82 16.55 -15.30
CA LEU A 9 19.16 17.89 -14.84
C LEU A 9 18.54 18.29 -13.49
N ALA A 10 18.33 17.32 -12.59
CA ALA A 10 17.92 17.56 -11.20
C ALA A 10 18.93 17.04 -10.16
N ILE A 11 20.15 16.62 -10.56
CA ILE A 11 21.13 16.02 -9.63
C ILE A 11 22.30 16.95 -9.24
N VAL A 12 22.44 18.16 -9.81
CA VAL A 12 23.58 19.02 -9.45
C VAL A 12 23.18 20.48 -9.37
N MET A 13 22.81 20.95 -8.18
CA MET A 13 23.20 22.26 -7.60
C MET A 13 22.53 22.49 -6.22
N VAL A 14 22.99 21.80 -5.18
CA VAL A 14 22.85 22.25 -3.78
C VAL A 14 24.23 22.30 -3.14
N LEU A 15 24.93 23.41 -3.34
CA LEU A 15 26.04 23.83 -2.47
C LEU A 15 26.11 25.36 -2.52
N GLY A 16 25.67 26.03 -1.45
CA GLY A 16 26.06 27.42 -1.17
C GLY A 16 25.03 28.33 -0.52
N LEU A 17 24.98 28.28 0.83
CA LEU A 17 24.78 29.41 1.76
C LEU A 17 23.38 30.06 1.91
N GLY A 18 22.82 29.93 3.12
CA GLY A 18 22.12 31.04 3.79
C GLY A 18 20.68 30.80 4.25
N THR A 19 20.53 30.34 5.50
CA THR A 19 19.44 30.62 6.46
C THR A 19 17.99 30.72 5.96
N MET A 20 17.17 29.74 6.35
CA MET A 20 15.96 29.81 7.20
C MET A 20 15.17 28.52 6.93
N ALA A 21 14.61 27.90 7.98
CA ALA A 21 13.90 26.63 7.90
C ALA A 21 12.69 26.72 6.96
N SER A 22 12.90 26.39 5.70
CA SER A 22 11.84 25.99 4.78
C SER A 22 11.49 24.54 5.09
N ALA A 23 10.20 24.22 5.14
CA ALA A 23 9.77 22.86 4.86
C ALA A 23 10.15 22.58 3.41
N SER A 24 11.42 22.19 3.18
CA SER A 24 11.82 21.64 1.89
C SER A 24 10.97 20.39 1.71
N ALA A 25 10.06 20.40 0.75
CA ALA A 25 9.56 19.17 0.19
C ALA A 25 10.79 18.27 -0.09
N PRO A 26 10.83 17.02 0.41
CA PRO A 26 11.91 16.10 0.08
C PRO A 26 12.03 16.06 -1.44
N ALA A 27 13.25 16.17 -1.97
CA ALA A 27 13.53 16.30 -3.40
C ALA A 27 13.15 15.06 -4.26
N ASP A 28 12.36 14.15 -3.68
CA ASP A 28 12.08 12.80 -4.16
C ASP A 28 10.58 12.52 -4.37
N ARG A 29 9.72 13.56 -4.36
CA ARG A 29 8.25 13.41 -4.48
C ARG A 29 7.72 14.04 -5.76
N VAL A 30 7.08 13.22 -6.62
CA VAL A 30 6.39 13.63 -7.85
C VAL A 30 4.88 13.46 -7.66
N GLN A 31 4.10 14.49 -8.01
CA GLN A 31 2.63 14.49 -7.93
C GLN A 31 2.02 13.88 -9.20
N ILE A 32 1.13 12.89 -9.06
CA ILE A 32 0.22 12.47 -10.15
C ILE A 32 -1.21 12.38 -9.63
N ASN A 33 -2.03 13.38 -9.98
CA ASN A 33 -3.39 13.56 -9.46
C ASN A 33 -3.41 13.59 -7.92
N ASN A 34 -3.97 12.54 -7.31
CA ASN A 34 -4.03 12.33 -5.87
C ASN A 34 -2.86 11.48 -5.32
N MET A 35 -1.92 11.04 -6.16
CA MET A 35 -0.81 10.16 -5.75
C MET A 35 0.45 10.97 -5.45
N MET A 36 1.01 10.78 -4.25
CA MET A 36 2.38 11.18 -3.92
C MET A 36 3.31 9.99 -3.96
N VAL A 37 4.42 10.18 -4.65
CA VAL A 37 5.56 9.28 -4.62
C VAL A 37 6.41 9.59 -3.40
N ASP A 38 6.65 8.60 -2.55
CA ASP A 38 7.86 8.57 -1.73
C ASP A 38 8.83 7.58 -2.38
N ALA A 39 10.04 8.04 -2.75
CA ALA A 39 11.06 7.14 -3.30
C ALA A 39 11.46 6.01 -2.33
N SER A 40 11.11 6.12 -1.04
CA SER A 40 11.30 5.06 -0.05
C SER A 40 10.18 4.00 0.00
N LEU A 41 9.03 4.26 -0.66
CA LEU A 41 7.88 3.34 -0.74
C LEU A 41 7.78 2.63 -2.10
N VAL A 42 8.85 2.70 -2.90
CA VAL A 42 8.98 1.91 -4.12
C VAL A 42 8.98 0.44 -3.71
N GLU A 43 7.86 -0.25 -3.94
CA GLU A 43 7.92 -1.71 -4.05
C GLU A 43 8.88 -2.00 -5.20
N THR A 44 10.04 -2.56 -4.86
CA THR A 44 11.00 -3.10 -5.81
C THR A 44 10.31 -4.23 -6.57
N GLN A 45 9.57 -3.89 -7.63
CA GLN A 45 9.20 -4.81 -8.70
C GLN A 45 10.47 -5.19 -9.46
N ASN A 46 11.28 -6.04 -8.83
CA ASN A 46 12.32 -6.93 -9.38
C ASN A 46 13.27 -7.30 -8.23
N GLU A 47 12.84 -8.23 -7.39
CA GLU A 47 13.72 -9.18 -6.72
C GLU A 47 12.93 -10.46 -6.41
N GLU A 48 12.34 -11.04 -7.46
CA GLU A 48 12.25 -12.49 -7.49
C GLU A 48 13.71 -13.00 -7.52
N VAL A 49 14.15 -13.51 -6.38
CA VAL A 49 15.49 -14.06 -6.09
C VAL A 49 16.60 -13.02 -5.81
N ALA A 50 16.57 -12.36 -4.65
CA ALA A 50 17.80 -11.97 -3.96
C ALA A 50 17.78 -12.41 -2.50
N GLU A 51 18.86 -13.05 -2.09
CA GLU A 51 19.15 -13.38 -0.71
C GLU A 51 19.22 -12.10 0.14
N LEU A 52 18.33 -11.96 1.10
CA LEU A 52 18.44 -10.91 2.12
C LEU A 52 19.56 -11.27 3.11
N GLU A 53 20.74 -10.66 2.97
CA GLU A 53 21.60 -10.40 4.12
C GLU A 53 21.00 -9.23 4.91
N MET A 54 20.30 -9.53 6.00
CA MET A 54 19.71 -8.51 6.86
C MET A 54 20.68 -8.09 7.96
N VAL A 55 21.04 -6.79 7.97
CA VAL A 55 21.68 -6.10 9.08
C VAL A 55 20.62 -5.84 10.16
N VAL A 56 20.88 -6.31 11.37
CA VAL A 56 19.99 -6.25 12.54
C VAL A 56 19.84 -4.81 13.07
N PRO A 57 18.61 -4.27 13.25
CA PRO A 57 18.37 -3.12 14.11
C PRO A 57 17.98 -3.57 15.52
N GLU A 58 18.74 -3.11 16.52
CA GLU A 58 18.37 -3.21 17.93
C GLU A 58 17.23 -2.23 18.25
N SER A 59 16.02 -2.72 18.46
CA SER A 59 15.27 -2.49 19.72
C SER A 59 13.84 -3.03 19.61
N SER A 60 13.58 -4.11 20.34
CA SER A 60 12.25 -4.46 20.81
C SER A 60 12.40 -4.99 22.24
N ILE A 61 11.35 -4.79 23.02
CA ILE A 61 11.30 -4.92 24.47
C ILE A 61 11.83 -6.32 24.88
N ALA A 62 13.01 -6.37 25.48
CA ALA A 62 13.67 -7.60 25.89
C ALA A 62 12.89 -8.30 27.01
N THR A 63 11.95 -9.15 26.63
CA THR A 63 11.75 -10.40 27.39
C THR A 63 13.06 -11.16 27.22
N THR A 64 13.80 -11.37 28.30
CA THR A 64 15.09 -12.07 28.23
C THR A 64 14.85 -13.47 27.68
N ALA A 65 15.21 -13.69 26.41
CA ALA A 65 15.09 -14.99 25.76
C ALA A 65 15.71 -16.07 26.64
N PHE A 66 15.03 -17.21 26.78
CA PHE A 66 15.54 -18.32 27.59
C PHE A 66 16.79 -18.89 26.92
N ASP A 67 17.96 -18.67 27.53
CA ASP A 67 19.23 -19.19 27.04
C ASP A 67 19.64 -20.46 27.81
N PRO A 68 19.41 -21.67 27.27
CA PRO A 68 19.81 -22.91 27.92
C PRO A 68 21.33 -23.11 27.96
N SER A 69 22.09 -22.39 27.11
CA SER A 69 23.50 -22.68 26.83
C SER A 69 24.45 -22.36 27.99
N THR A 70 24.02 -21.46 28.88
CA THR A 70 24.75 -21.01 30.08
C THR A 70 24.43 -21.85 31.32
N ASN A 71 23.35 -22.63 31.30
CA ASN A 71 22.92 -23.42 32.45
C ASN A 71 23.61 -24.81 32.47
N PRO A 72 24.35 -25.18 33.53
CA PRO A 72 25.06 -26.46 33.61
C PRO A 72 24.15 -27.70 33.64
N SER A 73 22.86 -27.53 33.92
CA SER A 73 21.85 -28.60 33.90
C SER A 73 21.29 -28.88 32.51
N PHE A 74 21.56 -28.01 31.53
CA PHE A 74 21.09 -28.15 30.15
C PHE A 74 22.24 -28.43 29.18
N ALA A 75 21.86 -28.92 28.00
CA ALA A 75 22.77 -29.13 26.89
C ALA A 75 23.49 -27.81 26.53
N PRO A 76 24.80 -27.82 26.24
CA PRO A 76 25.58 -26.64 25.87
C PRO A 76 25.30 -26.19 24.42
N ILE A 77 24.03 -26.16 23.99
CA ILE A 77 23.63 -25.70 22.66
C ILE A 77 23.39 -24.20 22.72
N LYS A 78 24.16 -23.45 21.94
CA LYS A 78 24.01 -22.01 21.78
C LYS A 78 22.96 -21.68 20.73
N ASN A 79 22.99 -22.37 19.60
CA ASN A 79 22.02 -22.16 18.52
C ASN A 79 21.82 -23.45 17.71
N ILE A 80 20.67 -23.55 17.05
CA ILE A 80 20.36 -24.58 16.05
C ILE A 80 19.93 -23.84 14.79
N THR A 81 20.43 -24.25 13.63
CA THR A 81 19.96 -23.73 12.34
C THR A 81 19.62 -24.88 11.39
N VAL A 82 18.79 -24.61 10.39
CA VAL A 82 18.47 -25.54 9.30
C VAL A 82 18.81 -24.89 7.97
N ASP A 83 19.10 -25.69 6.94
CA ASP A 83 19.29 -25.24 5.56
C ASP A 83 17.96 -24.89 4.87
N TRP A 84 17.25 -23.93 5.46
CA TRP A 84 16.02 -23.38 4.93
C TRP A 84 16.01 -21.86 5.12
N ALA A 85 15.72 -21.14 4.02
CA ALA A 85 15.65 -19.69 4.04
C ALA A 85 14.57 -19.21 5.03
N ASN A 86 14.85 -18.11 5.73
CA ASN A 86 13.94 -17.49 6.70
C ASN A 86 13.47 -18.43 7.83
N SER A 87 14.19 -19.53 8.07
CA SER A 87 13.91 -20.39 9.21
C SER A 87 14.40 -19.76 10.50
N THR A 88 13.64 -19.94 11.58
CA THR A 88 14.00 -19.48 12.92
C THR A 88 14.03 -20.67 13.87
N VAL A 89 14.96 -20.65 14.84
CA VAL A 89 14.95 -21.60 15.94
C VAL A 89 15.07 -20.87 17.26
N GLU A 90 14.08 -21.04 18.13
CA GLU A 90 14.03 -20.38 19.42
C GLU A 90 13.92 -21.39 20.56
N ALA A 91 14.72 -21.19 21.62
CA ALA A 91 14.60 -21.96 22.85
C ALA A 91 13.50 -21.34 23.72
N VAL A 92 12.36 -22.02 23.83
CA VAL A 92 11.14 -21.47 24.46
C VAL A 92 10.99 -21.81 25.95
N GLY A 93 11.82 -22.71 26.48
CA GLY A 93 11.86 -23.04 27.89
C GLY A 93 12.23 -24.50 28.20
N ALA A 94 12.14 -24.85 29.49
CA ALA A 94 12.34 -26.21 29.97
C ALA A 94 11.06 -26.76 30.63
N MET A 95 10.47 -27.81 30.06
CA MET A 95 9.34 -28.53 30.66
C MET A 95 9.79 -29.94 31.05
N GLN A 96 9.53 -30.34 32.30
CA GLN A 96 9.89 -31.66 32.82
C GLN A 96 11.37 -32.05 32.60
N GLY A 97 12.28 -31.07 32.69
CA GLY A 97 13.72 -31.27 32.52
C GLY A 97 14.21 -31.37 31.06
N ARG A 98 13.35 -31.12 30.07
CA ARG A 98 13.69 -31.09 28.64
C ARG A 98 13.62 -29.67 28.11
N VAL A 99 14.68 -29.24 27.42
CA VAL A 99 14.66 -27.97 26.68
C VAL A 99 13.86 -28.17 25.39
N ARG A 100 12.92 -27.27 25.13
CA ARG A 100 12.17 -27.21 23.87
C ARG A 100 12.72 -26.11 22.97
N TYR A 101 12.99 -26.47 21.73
CA TYR A 101 13.35 -25.58 20.64
C TYR A 101 12.20 -25.57 19.63
N ASN A 102 11.67 -24.40 19.28
CA ASN A 102 10.70 -24.25 18.21
C ASN A 102 11.45 -23.90 16.93
N LEU A 103 11.32 -24.74 15.90
CA LEU A 103 11.85 -24.52 14.56
C LEU A 103 10.70 -24.14 13.63
N THR A 104 10.69 -22.91 13.12
CA THR A 104 9.73 -22.45 12.11
C THR A 104 10.39 -22.49 10.75
N MET A 105 9.74 -23.12 9.77
CA MET A 105 10.21 -23.24 8.38
C MET A 105 9.10 -22.84 7.39
N PRO A 106 8.94 -21.54 7.10
CA PRO A 106 7.89 -21.05 6.20
C PRO A 106 7.96 -21.70 4.80
N GLY A 107 6.84 -22.18 4.26
CA GLY A 107 6.73 -22.85 2.96
C GLY A 107 7.33 -24.25 2.89
N ALA A 108 7.82 -24.82 4.00
CA ALA A 108 8.55 -26.09 3.97
C ALA A 108 7.68 -27.34 4.04
N ALA A 109 6.34 -27.23 4.02
CA ALA A 109 5.41 -28.34 4.26
C ALA A 109 5.70 -29.58 3.40
N ASN A 110 6.11 -29.38 2.14
CA ASN A 110 6.43 -30.45 1.19
C ASN A 110 7.94 -30.75 1.05
N SER A 111 8.77 -30.15 1.91
CA SER A 111 10.23 -30.12 1.76
C SER A 111 10.97 -30.49 3.04
N LEU A 112 10.44 -31.37 3.90
CA LEU A 112 11.06 -31.68 5.20
C LEU A 112 12.16 -32.77 5.19
N THR A 113 12.35 -33.49 4.09
CA THR A 113 13.33 -34.60 4.00
C THR A 113 14.75 -34.12 3.70
N GLY A 114 15.75 -34.78 4.28
CA GLY A 114 17.17 -34.55 3.98
C GLY A 114 17.73 -33.20 4.45
N ARG A 115 17.08 -32.55 5.42
CA ARG A 115 17.46 -31.22 5.93
C ARG A 115 18.74 -31.28 6.74
N LYS A 116 19.62 -30.31 6.51
CA LYS A 116 20.86 -30.14 7.25
C LYS A 116 20.61 -29.31 8.51
N LEU A 117 20.53 -29.99 9.64
CA LEU A 117 20.56 -29.32 10.95
C LEU A 117 22.01 -29.04 11.35
N THR A 118 22.26 -27.81 11.80
CA THR A 118 23.55 -27.35 12.33
C THR A 118 23.37 -26.97 13.80
N PHE A 119 24.15 -27.57 14.68
CA PHE A 119 24.18 -27.28 16.11
C PHE A 119 25.44 -26.49 16.42
N ALA A 120 25.30 -25.26 16.90
CA ALA A 120 26.40 -24.46 17.40
C ALA A 120 26.48 -24.60 18.92
N PHE A 121 27.66 -24.95 19.43
CA PHE A 121 27.86 -25.19 20.86
C PHE A 121 28.42 -23.95 21.59
N SER A 122 28.07 -23.82 22.87
CA SER A 122 28.51 -22.68 23.69
C SER A 122 30.00 -22.74 24.04
N ASN A 123 30.52 -21.65 24.58
CA ASN A 123 31.90 -21.52 25.05
C ASN A 123 32.10 -22.05 26.49
N ARG A 124 31.26 -22.99 26.94
CA ARG A 124 31.25 -23.47 28.34
C ARG A 124 32.52 -24.27 28.65
N THR A 125 33.48 -23.63 29.32
CA THR A 125 34.83 -24.15 29.58
C THR A 125 34.89 -25.39 30.48
N SER A 126 33.81 -25.70 31.20
CA SER A 126 33.71 -26.92 32.00
C SER A 126 33.49 -28.18 31.16
N VAL A 127 33.03 -28.03 29.91
CA VAL A 127 32.82 -29.15 29.00
C VAL A 127 34.15 -29.62 28.43
N ILE A 128 34.40 -30.94 28.49
CA ILE A 128 35.64 -31.57 28.06
C ILE A 128 35.34 -32.54 26.90
N GLY A 129 36.09 -32.40 25.81
CA GLY A 129 35.92 -33.24 24.62
C GLY A 129 34.66 -32.90 23.82
N ASP A 130 34.23 -33.88 23.02
CA ASP A 130 33.13 -33.71 22.07
C ASP A 130 31.75 -33.67 22.75
N ILE A 131 30.90 -32.78 22.25
CA ILE A 131 29.46 -32.77 22.49
C ILE A 131 28.82 -33.58 21.37
N ILE A 132 28.07 -34.62 21.72
CA ILE A 132 27.47 -35.56 20.77
C ILE A 132 25.96 -35.32 20.73
N VAL A 133 25.42 -35.04 19.55
CA VAL A 133 23.98 -34.88 19.30
C VAL A 133 23.49 -36.07 18.49
N THR A 134 22.39 -36.69 18.91
CA THR A 134 21.76 -37.82 18.20
C THR A 134 20.27 -37.59 18.00
N MET A 135 19.81 -37.70 16.75
CA MET A 135 18.41 -37.59 16.35
C MET A 135 18.06 -38.79 15.47
N GLY A 136 17.18 -39.67 15.96
CA GLY A 136 16.95 -40.97 15.31
C GLY A 136 18.24 -41.79 15.22
N THR A 137 18.64 -42.18 14.00
CA THR A 137 19.89 -42.91 13.72
C THR A 137 21.04 -42.00 13.27
N LYS A 138 20.84 -40.67 13.27
CA LYS A 138 21.82 -39.69 12.80
C LYS A 138 22.54 -39.09 14.00
N THR A 139 23.84 -38.91 13.88
CA THR A 139 24.69 -38.38 14.95
C THR A 139 25.70 -37.39 14.36
N CYS A 140 25.98 -36.32 15.09
CA CYS A 140 27.09 -35.41 14.83
C CYS A 140 27.78 -35.05 16.15
N SER A 141 29.05 -34.66 16.09
CA SER A 141 29.80 -34.17 17.25
C SER A 141 30.73 -33.03 16.89
N ALA A 142 30.98 -32.15 17.85
CA ALA A 142 32.04 -31.14 17.80
C ALA A 142 32.41 -30.69 19.22
N GLY A 143 33.51 -29.95 19.36
CA GLY A 143 33.92 -29.35 20.63
C GLY A 143 33.10 -28.13 21.02
N VAL A 144 33.46 -27.54 22.18
CA VAL A 144 32.92 -26.25 22.61
C VAL A 144 33.30 -25.14 21.62
N ASN A 145 32.41 -24.16 21.44
CA ASN A 145 32.59 -23.06 20.50
C ASN A 145 32.78 -23.49 19.02
N GLU A 146 32.44 -24.73 18.70
CA GLU A 146 32.40 -25.27 17.33
C GLU A 146 30.95 -25.55 16.92
N SER A 147 30.77 -26.00 15.67
CA SER A 147 29.47 -26.42 15.16
C SER A 147 29.54 -27.79 14.52
N ALA A 148 28.50 -28.59 14.72
CA ALA A 148 28.35 -29.91 14.12
C ALA A 148 27.09 -29.94 13.24
N THR A 149 27.11 -30.72 12.16
CA THR A 149 25.96 -30.81 11.25
C THR A 149 25.54 -32.26 11.01
N MET A 150 24.25 -32.49 10.83
CA MET A 150 23.69 -33.77 10.42
C MET A 150 22.56 -33.57 9.40
N GLN A 151 22.42 -34.51 8.47
CA GLN A 151 21.24 -34.59 7.61
C GLN A 151 20.17 -35.47 8.25
N VAL A 152 18.98 -34.90 8.44
CA VAL A 152 17.83 -35.54 9.07
C VAL A 152 16.58 -35.37 8.21
N ASP A 153 15.66 -36.31 8.33
CA ASP A 153 14.30 -36.13 7.83
C ASP A 153 13.48 -35.52 8.97
N LEU A 154 12.93 -34.33 8.74
CA LEU A 154 12.08 -33.65 9.71
C LEU A 154 10.61 -34.05 9.49
N THR A 155 9.82 -33.93 10.54
CA THR A 155 8.36 -34.02 10.51
C THR A 155 7.76 -32.84 11.25
N ALA A 156 6.64 -32.30 10.77
CA ALA A 156 5.88 -31.30 11.50
C ALA A 156 5.48 -31.83 12.90
N GLY A 157 5.53 -30.96 13.91
CA GLY A 157 5.30 -31.31 15.30
C GLY A 157 6.58 -31.66 16.08
N GLU A 158 6.41 -32.32 17.23
CA GLU A 158 7.50 -32.59 18.17
C GLU A 158 8.39 -33.75 17.71
N GLN A 159 9.69 -33.51 17.66
CA GLN A 159 10.72 -34.51 17.45
C GLN A 159 11.74 -34.48 18.58
N LEU A 160 12.26 -35.64 18.97
CA LEU A 160 13.20 -35.75 20.09
C LEU A 160 14.62 -35.96 19.59
N PHE A 161 15.57 -35.33 20.28
CA PHE A 161 16.99 -35.59 20.10
C PHE A 161 17.69 -35.66 21.46
N THR A 162 18.80 -36.36 21.52
CA THR A 162 19.62 -36.45 22.74
C THR A 162 20.94 -35.74 22.56
N VAL A 163 21.42 -35.14 23.64
CA VAL A 163 22.73 -34.47 23.69
C VAL A 163 23.52 -35.09 24.83
N SER A 164 24.73 -35.55 24.54
CA SER A 164 25.65 -36.13 25.52
C SER A 164 26.97 -35.36 25.53
N TRP A 165 27.48 -35.04 26.72
CA TRP A 165 28.74 -34.32 26.90
C TRP A 165 29.37 -34.70 28.24
N ASN A 166 30.67 -34.42 28.39
CA ASN A 166 31.36 -34.54 29.66
C ASN A 166 31.54 -33.15 30.28
N ASP A 167 31.08 -32.97 31.53
CA ASP A 167 31.15 -31.72 32.28
C ASP A 167 32.03 -31.90 33.52
N ALA A 168 33.23 -31.33 33.50
CA ALA A 168 34.23 -31.44 34.56
C ALA A 168 34.50 -32.89 35.02
N GLY A 169 34.52 -33.85 34.08
CA GLY A 169 34.73 -35.28 34.34
C GLY A 169 33.44 -36.08 34.54
N THR A 170 32.27 -35.44 34.61
CA THR A 170 30.97 -36.11 34.78
C THR A 170 30.26 -36.24 33.44
N GLN A 171 29.96 -37.47 33.02
CA GLN A 171 29.15 -37.70 31.83
C GLN A 171 27.70 -37.26 32.06
N LYS A 172 27.18 -36.42 31.17
CA LYS A 172 25.79 -35.95 31.16
C LYS A 172 25.13 -36.32 29.84
N THR A 173 23.83 -36.61 29.90
CA THR A 173 22.98 -36.84 28.74
C THR A 173 21.60 -36.25 29.03
N VAL A 174 21.07 -35.43 28.12
CA VAL A 174 19.69 -34.92 28.20
C VAL A 174 18.94 -35.20 26.91
N THR A 175 17.61 -35.29 27.03
CA THR A 175 16.70 -35.28 25.88
C THR A 175 16.16 -33.88 25.69
N CYS A 176 16.25 -33.38 24.47
CA CYS A 176 15.68 -32.11 24.03
C CYS A 176 14.54 -32.39 23.03
N ALA A 177 13.65 -31.40 22.86
CA ALA A 177 12.57 -31.44 21.89
C ALA A 177 12.80 -30.36 20.83
N LEU A 178 12.65 -30.73 19.56
CA LEU A 178 12.58 -29.84 18.42
C LEU A 178 11.14 -29.87 17.90
N TYR A 179 10.41 -28.77 18.02
CA TYR A 179 9.04 -28.65 17.55
C TYR A 179 9.04 -27.93 16.20
N VAL A 180 8.71 -28.64 15.12
CA VAL A 180 8.78 -28.10 13.75
C VAL A 180 7.41 -27.59 13.32
N THR A 181 7.34 -26.33 12.88
CA THR A 181 6.18 -25.72 12.23
C THR A 181 6.52 -25.30 10.81
N THR A 182 5.57 -25.45 9.90
CA THR A 182 5.72 -25.07 8.49
C THR A 182 4.56 -24.17 8.08
N PRO A 183 4.52 -22.91 8.58
CA PRO A 183 3.52 -21.96 8.12
C PRO A 183 3.70 -21.69 6.62
N ASP A 184 2.71 -21.07 5.99
CA ASP A 184 2.89 -20.55 4.64
C ASP A 184 3.95 -19.45 4.61
N VAL A 185 4.46 -19.16 3.42
CA VAL A 185 5.33 -17.98 3.24
C VAL A 185 4.43 -16.77 3.30
N ALA A 186 4.77 -15.82 4.19
CA ALA A 186 3.99 -14.60 4.34
C ALA A 186 3.78 -13.92 2.99
N SER A 187 2.53 -13.62 2.65
CA SER A 187 2.17 -13.07 1.36
C SER A 187 0.88 -12.26 1.44
N VAL A 188 0.90 -11.10 0.78
CA VAL A 188 -0.27 -10.22 0.60
C VAL A 188 -0.89 -10.35 -0.78
N GLU A 189 -0.44 -11.35 -1.58
CA GLU A 189 -0.99 -11.65 -2.89
C GLU A 189 -2.31 -12.42 -2.78
N LEU A 190 -3.18 -12.24 -3.77
CA LEU A 190 -4.45 -12.97 -3.87
C LEU A 190 -4.39 -13.98 -5.01
N THR A 191 -4.93 -15.16 -4.78
CA THR A 191 -5.13 -16.16 -5.85
C THR A 191 -6.38 -15.88 -6.67
N SER A 192 -7.43 -15.32 -6.05
CA SER A 192 -8.65 -14.91 -6.73
C SER A 192 -9.52 -13.97 -5.89
N LEU A 193 -10.34 -13.18 -6.58
CA LEU A 193 -11.42 -12.38 -6.01
C LEU A 193 -12.66 -12.51 -6.88
N THR A 194 -13.82 -12.69 -6.25
CA THR A 194 -15.12 -12.68 -6.95
C THR A 194 -16.11 -11.73 -6.28
N VAL A 195 -16.98 -11.11 -7.07
CA VAL A 195 -18.10 -10.28 -6.61
C VAL A 195 -19.40 -10.90 -7.11
N ALA A 196 -20.31 -11.22 -6.18
CA ALA A 196 -21.57 -11.91 -6.48
C ALA A 196 -21.36 -13.18 -7.33
N GLY A 197 -20.26 -13.92 -7.09
CA GLY A 197 -19.88 -15.12 -7.83
C GLY A 197 -19.26 -14.87 -9.21
N THR A 198 -19.10 -13.60 -9.61
CA THR A 198 -18.44 -13.20 -10.86
C THR A 198 -16.96 -12.91 -10.60
N PRO A 199 -16.02 -13.50 -11.35
CA PRO A 199 -14.60 -13.17 -11.22
C PRO A 199 -14.33 -11.68 -11.44
N ALA A 200 -13.49 -11.10 -10.59
CA ALA A 200 -12.98 -9.76 -10.79
C ALA A 200 -11.65 -9.81 -11.57
N GLU A 201 -11.52 -8.92 -12.56
CA GLU A 201 -10.28 -8.75 -13.31
C GLU A 201 -9.26 -7.98 -12.47
N TYR A 202 -8.04 -8.50 -12.41
CA TYR A 202 -6.91 -7.88 -11.72
C TYR A 202 -6.16 -6.94 -12.67
N ASP A 203 -5.92 -5.72 -12.21
CA ASP A 203 -5.07 -4.76 -12.90
C ASP A 203 -4.18 -4.00 -11.92
N THR A 204 -2.99 -3.61 -12.38
CA THR A 204 -2.06 -2.80 -11.62
C THR A 204 -1.69 -1.54 -12.35
N THR A 205 -1.36 -0.51 -11.59
CA THR A 205 -0.81 0.70 -12.17
C THR A 205 0.34 1.17 -11.32
N THR A 206 1.50 1.26 -11.96
CA THR A 206 2.71 1.80 -11.34
C THR A 206 3.01 3.16 -11.92
N VAL A 207 2.98 4.16 -11.04
CA VAL A 207 3.19 5.55 -11.43
C VAL A 207 4.14 6.18 -10.42
N GLY A 208 5.27 6.66 -10.93
CA GLY A 208 6.32 7.24 -10.10
C GLY A 208 6.90 6.26 -9.06
N GLY A 209 6.80 4.94 -9.28
CA GLY A 209 7.31 3.93 -8.35
C GLY A 209 6.32 3.47 -7.29
N VAL A 210 5.15 4.10 -7.17
CA VAL A 210 4.04 3.58 -6.35
C VAL A 210 3.17 2.67 -7.23
N THR A 211 2.91 1.45 -6.75
CA THR A 211 2.01 0.50 -7.41
C THR A 211 0.68 0.46 -6.70
N ARG A 212 -0.42 0.55 -7.46
CA ARG A 212 -1.79 0.38 -6.98
C ARG A 212 -2.40 -0.87 -7.60
N TYR A 213 -3.13 -1.60 -6.77
CA TYR A 213 -3.71 -2.90 -7.10
C TYR A 213 -5.23 -2.79 -7.19
N ASN A 214 -5.82 -3.26 -8.28
CA ASN A 214 -7.24 -3.05 -8.55
C ASN A 214 -7.90 -4.37 -8.97
N TYR A 215 -9.12 -4.57 -8.50
CA TYR A 215 -10.01 -5.64 -8.92
C TYR A 215 -11.34 -5.05 -9.38
N VAL A 216 -11.77 -5.37 -10.60
CA VAL A 216 -13.05 -4.91 -11.15
C VAL A 216 -13.88 -6.11 -11.63
N ALA A 217 -15.08 -6.27 -11.09
CA ALA A 217 -16.01 -7.31 -11.54
C ALA A 217 -17.07 -6.76 -12.50
N ALA A 218 -17.13 -7.32 -13.71
CA ALA A 218 -18.19 -7.04 -14.69
C ALA A 218 -19.33 -8.04 -14.50
N LEU A 219 -20.33 -7.68 -13.69
CA LEU A 219 -21.49 -8.53 -13.43
C LEU A 219 -22.31 -8.72 -14.71
N PRO A 220 -22.83 -9.94 -15.00
CA PRO A 220 -23.50 -10.21 -16.25
C PRO A 220 -24.67 -9.27 -16.54
N SER A 221 -24.87 -8.94 -17.82
CA SER A 221 -26.01 -8.14 -18.28
C SER A 221 -27.34 -8.71 -17.78
N GLY A 222 -28.22 -7.83 -17.30
CA GLY A 222 -29.51 -8.21 -16.70
C GLY A 222 -29.46 -8.58 -15.22
N THR A 223 -28.28 -8.53 -14.57
CA THR A 223 -28.17 -8.55 -13.11
C THR A 223 -28.99 -7.43 -12.49
N ALA A 224 -29.70 -7.70 -11.39
CA ALA A 224 -30.48 -6.67 -10.72
C ALA A 224 -29.56 -5.68 -9.98
N GLU A 225 -29.83 -4.38 -10.09
CA GLU A 225 -29.06 -3.32 -9.40
C GLU A 225 -28.97 -3.52 -7.88
N THR A 226 -29.98 -4.16 -7.27
CA THR A 226 -29.96 -4.51 -5.84
C THR A 226 -28.80 -5.43 -5.45
N VAL A 227 -28.21 -6.16 -6.41
CA VAL A 227 -27.00 -6.97 -6.19
C VAL A 227 -25.81 -6.07 -5.89
N LEU A 228 -25.69 -4.90 -6.52
CA LEU A 228 -24.62 -3.95 -6.22
C LEU A 228 -24.74 -3.40 -4.80
N THR A 229 -25.96 -3.18 -4.30
CA THR A 229 -26.20 -2.59 -2.97
C THR A 229 -25.94 -3.53 -1.78
N ASN A 230 -25.79 -4.83 -2.03
CA ASN A 230 -25.61 -5.85 -1.00
C ASN A 230 -24.91 -7.09 -1.57
N ALA A 231 -23.74 -6.89 -2.15
CA ALA A 231 -22.98 -7.94 -2.79
C ALA A 231 -22.27 -8.83 -1.75
N THR A 232 -21.99 -10.06 -2.16
CA THR A 232 -21.01 -10.92 -1.50
C THR A 232 -19.68 -10.84 -2.24
N VAL A 233 -18.58 -10.68 -1.52
CA VAL A 233 -17.23 -10.71 -2.08
C VAL A 233 -16.49 -11.90 -1.51
N VAL A 234 -15.93 -12.76 -2.35
CA VAL A 234 -15.12 -13.91 -1.90
C VAL A 234 -13.68 -13.67 -2.31
N VAL A 235 -12.77 -13.73 -1.35
CA VAL A 235 -11.34 -13.50 -1.53
C VAL A 235 -10.55 -14.72 -1.07
N ASN A 236 -9.61 -15.15 -1.90
CA ASN A 236 -8.68 -16.24 -1.58
C ASN A 236 -7.24 -15.68 -1.57
N PRO A 237 -6.61 -15.49 -0.40
CA PRO A 237 -5.20 -15.10 -0.32
C PRO A 237 -4.28 -16.25 -0.77
N VAL A 238 -3.01 -15.93 -1.03
CA VAL A 238 -1.96 -16.94 -1.26
C VAL A 238 -1.51 -17.60 0.04
N SER A 239 -1.49 -16.84 1.13
CA SER A 239 -1.18 -17.32 2.49
C SER A 239 -2.46 -17.51 3.28
N ASP A 240 -2.68 -18.71 3.83
CA ASP A 240 -3.85 -19.00 4.66
C ASP A 240 -3.79 -18.28 6.04
N GLU A 241 -2.63 -17.73 6.38
CA GLU A 241 -2.40 -16.96 7.62
C GLU A 241 -2.68 -15.45 7.44
N ALA A 242 -3.00 -14.99 6.22
CA ALA A 242 -3.26 -13.58 5.97
C ALA A 242 -4.57 -13.10 6.61
N ASP A 243 -4.52 -11.92 7.22
CA ASP A 243 -5.67 -11.20 7.77
C ASP A 243 -6.24 -10.25 6.70
N LEU A 244 -7.55 -10.32 6.47
CA LEU A 244 -8.23 -9.54 5.42
C LEU A 244 -9.35 -8.67 5.99
N THR A 245 -9.34 -7.39 5.64
CA THR A 245 -10.41 -6.42 5.97
C THR A 245 -10.92 -5.74 4.71
N LEU A 246 -12.23 -5.78 4.46
CA LEU A 246 -12.86 -5.07 3.35
C LEU A 246 -13.69 -3.90 3.87
N THR A 247 -13.25 -2.68 3.58
CA THR A 247 -13.88 -1.45 4.04
C THR A 247 -14.74 -0.83 2.92
N ASN A 248 -15.98 -0.46 3.28
CA ASN A 248 -16.89 0.25 2.40
C ASN A 248 -16.47 1.71 2.20
N ALA A 249 -16.98 2.35 1.13
CA ALA A 249 -16.64 3.75 0.81
C ALA A 249 -17.00 4.75 1.93
N ASN A 250 -17.97 4.40 2.78
CA ASN A 250 -18.37 5.17 3.95
C ASN A 250 -17.48 4.92 5.20
N GLY A 251 -16.41 4.13 5.07
CA GLY A 251 -15.48 3.79 6.16
C GLY A 251 -15.95 2.64 7.07
N THR A 252 -17.06 1.97 6.77
CA THR A 252 -17.53 0.82 7.56
C THR A 252 -17.01 -0.50 7.01
N ASP A 253 -16.49 -1.36 7.88
CA ASP A 253 -16.02 -2.69 7.47
C ASP A 253 -17.18 -3.63 7.17
N ALA A 254 -17.04 -4.40 6.09
CA ALA A 254 -17.96 -5.47 5.73
C ALA A 254 -17.88 -6.62 6.74
N ALA A 255 -19.00 -7.30 6.97
CA ALA A 255 -19.00 -8.48 7.82
C ALA A 255 -18.32 -9.65 7.11
N THR A 256 -17.43 -10.38 7.81
CA THR A 256 -16.59 -11.43 7.22
C THR A 256 -16.87 -12.80 7.84
N SER A 257 -16.82 -13.85 7.02
CA SER A 257 -16.71 -15.24 7.46
C SER A 257 -15.62 -15.98 6.70
N THR A 258 -14.77 -16.71 7.41
CA THR A 258 -13.72 -17.55 6.80
C THR A 258 -14.19 -19.00 6.69
N SER A 259 -13.93 -19.63 5.56
CA SER A 259 -14.22 -21.04 5.30
C SER A 259 -13.14 -21.67 4.42
N ALA A 260 -13.27 -22.96 4.10
CA ALA A 260 -12.36 -23.62 3.15
C ALA A 260 -12.43 -23.04 1.72
N ASP A 261 -13.50 -22.30 1.40
CA ASP A 261 -13.70 -21.64 0.10
C ASP A 261 -13.17 -20.18 0.07
N GLY A 262 -12.45 -19.76 1.12
CA GLY A 262 -11.87 -18.43 1.28
C GLY A 262 -12.59 -17.53 2.29
N HIS A 263 -12.27 -16.23 2.23
CA HIS A 263 -12.87 -15.17 3.04
C HIS A 263 -14.07 -14.60 2.31
N THR A 264 -15.27 -14.74 2.89
CA THR A 264 -16.50 -14.17 2.33
C THR A 264 -16.89 -12.93 3.11
N PHE A 265 -17.01 -11.81 2.40
CA PHE A 265 -17.53 -10.54 2.89
C PHE A 265 -18.98 -10.35 2.45
N TYR A 266 -19.83 -9.87 3.35
CA TYR A 266 -21.25 -9.62 3.12
C TYR A 266 -21.59 -8.15 3.31
N GLY A 267 -22.66 -7.68 2.66
CA GLY A 267 -23.11 -6.30 2.85
C GLY A 267 -22.29 -5.27 2.10
N VAL A 268 -21.60 -5.68 1.03
CA VAL A 268 -20.71 -4.78 0.28
C VAL A 268 -21.53 -3.97 -0.73
N ASP A 269 -21.50 -2.65 -0.62
CA ASP A 269 -22.30 -1.74 -1.45
C ASP A 269 -21.50 -1.12 -2.61
N PHE A 270 -21.44 -1.78 -3.76
CA PHE A 270 -20.81 -1.27 -4.98
C PHE A 270 -21.61 -0.16 -5.70
N SER A 271 -22.81 0.20 -5.22
CA SER A 271 -23.53 1.35 -5.77
C SER A 271 -22.96 2.70 -5.30
N SER A 272 -22.06 2.67 -4.32
CA SER A 272 -21.45 3.88 -3.75
C SER A 272 -19.93 3.73 -3.55
N GLY A 273 -19.14 4.41 -4.38
CA GLY A 273 -17.68 4.48 -4.24
C GLY A 273 -16.92 3.15 -4.37
N THR A 274 -15.61 3.26 -4.45
CA THR A 274 -14.69 2.12 -4.42
C THR A 274 -14.57 1.51 -3.03
N LYS A 275 -14.28 0.21 -2.94
CA LYS A 275 -14.01 -0.52 -1.71
C LYS A 275 -12.52 -0.72 -1.53
N THR A 276 -12.05 -0.74 -0.28
CA THR A 276 -10.65 -1.00 0.03
C THR A 276 -10.54 -2.35 0.72
N LEU A 277 -9.83 -3.29 0.11
CA LEU A 277 -9.45 -4.56 0.72
C LEU A 277 -8.01 -4.44 1.23
N LEU A 278 -7.84 -4.42 2.55
CA LEU A 278 -6.56 -4.51 3.22
C LEU A 278 -6.21 -5.98 3.46
N VAL A 279 -5.00 -6.39 3.06
CA VAL A 279 -4.42 -7.71 3.29
C VAL A 279 -3.15 -7.54 4.10
N GLU A 280 -3.07 -8.19 5.25
CA GLU A 280 -1.92 -8.13 6.16
C GLU A 280 -1.41 -9.54 6.44
N ASP A 281 -0.10 -9.75 6.37
CA ASP A 281 0.53 -11.02 6.72
C ASP A 281 1.93 -10.77 7.30
N GLY A 282 2.02 -10.95 8.62
CA GLY A 282 3.22 -10.60 9.38
C GLY A 282 3.52 -9.09 9.33
N GLU A 283 4.64 -8.71 8.73
CA GLU A 283 5.04 -7.31 8.51
C GLU A 283 4.62 -6.78 7.13
N LEU A 284 4.07 -7.63 6.26
CA LEU A 284 3.61 -7.25 4.93
C LEU A 284 2.19 -6.71 5.01
N SER A 285 1.92 -5.66 4.24
CA SER A 285 0.58 -5.06 4.12
C SER A 285 0.35 -4.59 2.68
N ARG A 286 -0.85 -4.79 2.16
CA ARG A 286 -1.26 -4.30 0.84
C ARG A 286 -2.74 -3.95 0.80
N GLU A 287 -3.03 -2.81 0.17
CA GLU A 287 -4.38 -2.40 -0.16
C GLU A 287 -4.73 -2.68 -1.63
N TYR A 288 -5.91 -3.25 -1.84
CA TYR A 288 -6.54 -3.44 -3.13
C TYR A 288 -7.80 -2.59 -3.24
N SER A 289 -7.93 -1.87 -4.35
CA SER A 289 -9.17 -1.24 -4.77
C SER A 289 -10.09 -2.31 -5.36
N VAL A 290 -11.34 -2.40 -4.88
CA VAL A 290 -12.34 -3.35 -5.40
C VAL A 290 -13.57 -2.59 -5.88
N ALA A 291 -13.98 -2.86 -7.12
CA ALA A 291 -15.14 -2.27 -7.77
C ALA A 291 -15.96 -3.33 -8.53
N ALA A 292 -17.21 -3.01 -8.83
CA ALA A 292 -18.08 -3.83 -9.66
C ALA A 292 -19.08 -2.98 -10.43
N HIS A 293 -19.44 -3.42 -11.63
CA HIS A 293 -20.47 -2.81 -12.46
C HIS A 293 -21.32 -3.90 -13.13
N ILE A 294 -22.43 -3.52 -13.76
CA ILE A 294 -23.25 -4.43 -14.57
C ILE A 294 -22.92 -4.19 -16.05
N GLU A 295 -22.59 -5.24 -16.78
CA GLU A 295 -22.30 -5.17 -18.22
C GLU A 295 -23.48 -4.57 -19.01
N ASP A 296 -23.16 -3.80 -20.04
CA ASP A 296 -24.10 -3.08 -20.92
C ASP A 296 -25.03 -2.10 -20.19
N SER A 297 -24.75 -1.78 -18.93
CA SER A 297 -25.49 -0.79 -18.16
C SER A 297 -24.84 0.59 -18.24
N THR A 298 -25.60 1.63 -17.92
CA THR A 298 -25.13 3.00 -17.93
C THR A 298 -25.45 3.69 -16.62
N VAL A 299 -24.61 4.64 -16.23
CA VAL A 299 -24.77 5.45 -15.03
C VAL A 299 -24.91 6.93 -15.36
N THR A 300 -25.47 7.70 -14.42
CA THR A 300 -25.48 9.16 -14.45
C THR A 300 -24.47 9.71 -13.46
N VAL A 301 -23.57 10.57 -13.93
CA VAL A 301 -22.54 11.21 -13.10
C VAL A 301 -22.67 12.74 -13.15
N LYS A 302 -22.14 13.41 -12.14
CA LYS A 302 -22.16 14.86 -12.01
C LYS A 302 -20.72 15.36 -11.85
N ILE A 303 -20.23 16.12 -12.81
CA ILE A 303 -18.83 16.55 -12.86
C ILE A 303 -18.70 18.07 -12.77
N ALA A 304 -17.64 18.54 -12.11
CA ALA A 304 -17.22 19.93 -12.13
C ALA A 304 -15.71 20.13 -12.11
N ILE A 305 -15.24 21.18 -12.79
CA ILE A 305 -13.86 21.67 -12.70
C ILE A 305 -13.81 22.89 -11.78
N ARG A 306 -12.94 22.89 -10.77
CA ARG A 306 -12.82 23.90 -9.72
C ARG A 306 -11.49 24.62 -9.84
N THR A 307 -11.52 25.89 -10.24
CA THR A 307 -10.34 26.74 -10.45
C THR A 307 -10.35 28.00 -9.57
N TYR A 308 -11.28 28.11 -8.63
CA TYR A 308 -11.38 29.27 -7.74
C TYR A 308 -10.10 29.52 -6.91
N LEU A 309 -9.32 28.47 -6.63
CA LEU A 309 -8.03 28.53 -5.93
C LEU A 309 -6.92 29.18 -6.77
N VAL A 310 -6.98 29.08 -8.11
CA VAL A 310 -6.03 29.75 -9.01
C VAL A 310 -6.05 31.26 -8.75
N ASN A 311 -7.24 31.85 -8.73
CA ASN A 311 -7.39 33.29 -8.51
C ASN A 311 -7.01 33.70 -7.07
N GLU A 312 -7.19 32.81 -6.10
CA GLU A 312 -6.77 33.08 -4.74
C GLU A 312 -5.24 33.18 -4.64
N TRP A 313 -4.52 32.17 -5.17
CA TRP A 313 -3.06 32.14 -5.20
C TRP A 313 -2.47 33.30 -6.02
N LEU A 314 -3.03 33.58 -7.20
CA LEU A 314 -2.59 34.68 -8.07
C LEU A 314 -2.68 36.05 -7.41
N ASN A 315 -3.69 36.25 -6.56
CA ASN A 315 -3.95 37.54 -5.89
C ASN A 315 -3.37 37.61 -4.48
N GLY A 316 -2.77 36.54 -3.96
CA GLY A 316 -2.31 36.46 -2.56
C GLY A 316 -3.44 36.59 -1.54
N SER A 317 -4.65 36.14 -1.89
CA SER A 317 -5.80 36.14 -0.98
C SER A 317 -5.71 34.94 -0.03
N THR A 318 -6.32 35.05 1.14
CA THR A 318 -6.27 34.04 2.21
C THR A 318 -7.67 33.58 2.63
N ASN A 319 -8.63 33.61 1.70
CA ASN A 319 -10.04 33.30 1.98
C ASN A 319 -10.28 31.82 2.30
N TYR A 320 -9.51 30.94 1.66
CA TYR A 320 -9.60 29.49 1.77
C TYR A 320 -8.27 28.88 2.27
N TYR A 321 -7.13 29.48 1.93
CA TYR A 321 -5.81 29.02 2.37
C TYR A 321 -4.75 30.14 2.35
N ASP A 322 -3.83 30.13 3.33
CA ASP A 322 -2.71 31.09 3.38
C ASP A 322 -1.45 30.47 2.76
N TYR A 323 -1.28 30.61 1.45
CA TYR A 323 -0.18 29.99 0.71
C TYR A 323 1.19 30.52 1.10
N GLU A 324 1.34 31.82 1.33
CA GLU A 324 2.64 32.42 1.68
C GLU A 324 3.12 31.95 3.05
N THR A 325 2.25 32.00 4.07
CA THR A 325 2.60 31.54 5.43
C THR A 325 2.90 30.04 5.46
N ASN A 326 2.25 29.24 4.61
CA ASN A 326 2.46 27.80 4.51
C ASN A 326 3.58 27.40 3.51
N GLY A 327 4.31 28.36 2.93
CA GLY A 327 5.48 28.10 2.11
C GLY A 327 5.21 27.72 0.65
N PHE A 328 3.99 27.93 0.15
CA PHE A 328 3.59 27.67 -1.23
C PHE A 328 3.67 28.93 -2.14
N GLY A 329 4.08 30.06 -1.57
CA GLY A 329 4.29 31.31 -2.29
C GLY A 329 2.99 31.97 -2.75
N SER A 330 3.10 32.89 -3.71
CA SER A 330 1.97 33.58 -4.34
C SER A 330 2.28 33.96 -5.77
N GLY A 331 1.28 34.41 -6.52
CA GLY A 331 1.45 34.91 -7.90
C GLY A 331 2.15 36.26 -8.01
N SER A 332 2.74 36.78 -6.93
CA SER A 332 3.42 38.07 -6.88
C SER A 332 4.64 38.15 -7.82
N ASP A 333 5.36 37.04 -7.98
CA ASP A 333 6.55 36.96 -8.83
C ASP A 333 6.24 36.73 -10.32
N LEU A 334 4.96 36.45 -10.68
CA LEU A 334 4.58 36.23 -12.07
C LEU A 334 4.56 37.53 -12.88
N SER A 335 5.00 37.44 -14.13
CA SER A 335 4.80 38.52 -15.10
C SER A 335 3.31 38.80 -15.35
N GLN A 336 3.01 40.00 -15.83
CA GLN A 336 1.64 40.37 -16.16
C GLN A 336 1.04 39.46 -17.24
N THR A 337 1.85 38.99 -18.18
CA THR A 337 1.43 38.06 -19.24
C THR A 337 1.06 36.69 -18.66
N GLU A 338 1.92 36.11 -17.82
CA GLU A 338 1.66 34.80 -17.19
C GLU A 338 0.39 34.84 -16.35
N ARG A 339 0.26 35.86 -15.49
CA ARG A 339 -0.93 36.05 -14.67
C ARG A 339 -2.20 36.22 -15.51
N SER A 340 -2.13 36.92 -16.64
CA SER A 340 -3.27 37.09 -17.55
C SER A 340 -3.67 35.77 -18.23
N ASN A 341 -2.68 34.97 -18.65
CA ASN A 341 -2.92 33.67 -19.28
C ASN A 341 -3.59 32.69 -18.31
N LEU A 342 -3.05 32.56 -17.09
CA LEU A 342 -3.61 31.69 -16.05
C LEU A 342 -5.02 32.12 -15.64
N THR A 343 -5.24 33.43 -15.46
CA THR A 343 -6.58 33.95 -15.15
C THR A 343 -7.57 33.61 -16.27
N ALA A 344 -7.17 33.77 -17.53
CA ALA A 344 -8.02 33.47 -18.69
C ALA A 344 -8.33 31.97 -18.82
N ALA A 345 -7.34 31.10 -18.60
CA ALA A 345 -7.53 29.66 -18.62
C ALA A 345 -8.45 29.19 -17.47
N ALA A 346 -8.23 29.71 -16.26
CA ALA A 346 -9.06 29.40 -15.08
C ALA A 346 -10.52 29.83 -15.30
N ALA A 347 -10.73 31.02 -15.85
CA ALA A 347 -12.05 31.55 -16.15
C ALA A 347 -12.76 30.73 -17.24
N ALA A 348 -12.05 30.28 -18.26
CA ALA A 348 -12.61 29.43 -19.31
C ALA A 348 -13.10 28.09 -18.75
N LEU A 349 -12.31 27.45 -17.88
CA LEU A 349 -12.72 26.22 -17.18
C LEU A 349 -13.92 26.47 -16.25
N ALA A 350 -13.85 27.53 -15.43
CA ALA A 350 -14.90 27.86 -14.46
C ALA A 350 -16.26 28.18 -15.10
N ALA A 351 -16.28 28.67 -16.34
CA ALA A 351 -17.49 29.06 -17.05
C ALA A 351 -18.51 27.92 -17.20
N HIS A 352 -18.06 26.67 -17.14
CA HIS A 352 -18.90 25.48 -17.28
C HIS A 352 -19.46 24.98 -15.94
N ASN A 353 -19.01 25.53 -14.80
CA ASN A 353 -19.35 25.05 -13.47
C ASN A 353 -19.68 26.20 -12.50
N MET A 354 -20.59 27.08 -12.89
CA MET A 354 -20.96 28.27 -12.10
C MET A 354 -22.06 27.98 -11.06
N PRO A 355 -21.93 28.44 -9.81
CA PRO A 355 -20.77 29.12 -9.23
C PRO A 355 -19.57 28.16 -9.03
N ASN A 356 -18.37 28.64 -9.35
CA ASN A 356 -17.16 27.82 -9.27
C ASN A 356 -16.58 27.72 -7.85
N ALA A 357 -16.77 28.77 -7.05
CA ALA A 357 -16.33 28.81 -5.66
C ALA A 357 -17.30 28.04 -4.75
N PRO A 358 -16.80 27.50 -3.62
CA PRO A 358 -17.65 26.81 -2.65
C PRO A 358 -18.68 27.76 -2.04
N THR A 359 -19.85 27.22 -1.74
CA THR A 359 -20.92 27.95 -1.04
C THR A 359 -20.79 27.84 0.48
N GLN A 360 -20.17 26.77 0.97
CA GLN A 360 -19.96 26.51 2.40
C GLN A 360 -18.66 25.72 2.61
N VAL A 361 -18.18 25.72 3.84
CA VAL A 361 -17.05 24.90 4.29
C VAL A 361 -17.50 24.11 5.52
N GLY A 362 -17.43 22.78 5.44
CA GLY A 362 -17.77 21.85 6.52
C GLY A 362 -16.55 21.04 6.93
N SER A 363 -16.12 21.13 8.20
CA SER A 363 -14.92 20.44 8.70
C SER A 363 -13.66 20.67 7.84
N GLY A 364 -13.51 21.87 7.27
CA GLY A 364 -12.42 22.20 6.35
C GLY A 364 -12.68 21.82 4.89
N ARG A 365 -13.60 20.90 4.60
CA ARG A 365 -13.95 20.45 3.24
C ARG A 365 -14.92 21.39 2.54
N ARG A 366 -14.80 21.47 1.21
CA ARG A 366 -15.52 22.45 0.36
C ARG A 366 -16.85 21.90 -0.12
N ILE A 367 -17.94 22.62 0.15
CA ILE A 367 -19.30 22.27 -0.26
C ILE A 367 -19.74 23.22 -1.37
N PHE A 368 -20.16 22.65 -2.50
CA PHE A 368 -20.55 23.39 -3.70
C PHE A 368 -22.05 23.36 -3.92
N SER A 369 -22.57 24.37 -4.62
CA SER A 369 -23.97 24.34 -5.07
C SER A 369 -24.18 23.13 -5.99
N GLY A 370 -25.27 22.37 -5.77
CA GLY A 370 -25.67 21.29 -6.67
C GLY A 370 -25.88 21.75 -8.12
N THR A 371 -26.23 23.02 -8.33
CA THR A 371 -26.39 23.61 -9.68
C THR A 371 -25.07 23.90 -10.40
N SER A 372 -23.93 23.78 -9.72
CA SER A 372 -22.60 24.03 -10.31
C SER A 372 -22.02 22.81 -11.04
N TYR A 373 -22.68 21.65 -10.92
CA TYR A 373 -22.27 20.42 -11.59
C TYR A 373 -22.95 20.27 -12.94
N VAL A 374 -22.21 19.73 -13.92
CA VAL A 374 -22.78 19.27 -15.19
C VAL A 374 -23.16 17.80 -15.03
N THR A 375 -24.40 17.48 -15.35
CA THR A 375 -24.88 16.10 -15.36
C THR A 375 -24.57 15.46 -16.70
N LEU A 376 -23.82 14.36 -16.67
CA LEU A 376 -23.59 13.50 -17.82
C LEU A 376 -24.36 12.20 -17.60
N SER A 377 -25.28 11.91 -18.50
CA SER A 377 -26.08 10.68 -18.53
C SER A 377 -25.54 9.72 -19.58
N ASP A 378 -25.99 8.47 -19.51
CA ASP A 378 -25.63 7.40 -20.46
C ASP A 378 -24.11 7.14 -20.50
N ILE A 379 -23.43 7.30 -19.35
CA ILE A 379 -22.03 6.93 -19.18
C ILE A 379 -21.96 5.42 -19.04
N ASP A 380 -21.09 4.75 -19.80
CA ASP A 380 -20.85 3.31 -19.63
C ASP A 380 -20.50 3.00 -18.16
N ALA A 381 -21.15 2.01 -17.55
CA ALA A 381 -20.90 1.66 -16.15
C ALA A 381 -19.48 1.11 -15.90
N ASN A 382 -18.78 0.66 -16.95
CA ASN A 382 -17.37 0.31 -16.90
C ASN A 382 -16.42 1.53 -17.07
N ALA A 383 -16.96 2.73 -17.29
CA ALA A 383 -16.15 3.93 -17.44
C ALA A 383 -15.39 4.29 -16.15
N THR A 384 -14.37 5.09 -16.33
CA THR A 384 -13.50 5.57 -15.25
C THR A 384 -13.70 7.07 -15.04
N VAL A 385 -13.23 7.60 -13.91
CA VAL A 385 -13.25 9.04 -13.66
C VAL A 385 -12.52 9.83 -14.76
N MET A 386 -11.47 9.25 -15.35
CA MET A 386 -10.77 9.85 -16.49
C MET A 386 -11.64 9.89 -17.75
N ASP A 387 -12.38 8.83 -18.05
CA ASP A 387 -13.28 8.81 -19.22
C ASP A 387 -14.36 9.89 -19.10
N VAL A 388 -14.91 10.06 -17.89
CA VAL A 388 -15.89 11.12 -17.60
C VAL A 388 -15.28 12.51 -17.80
N LEU A 389 -14.04 12.72 -17.34
CA LEU A 389 -13.32 13.97 -17.58
C LEU A 389 -13.14 14.23 -19.07
N GLU A 390 -12.64 13.25 -19.83
CA GLU A 390 -12.40 13.40 -21.27
C GLU A 390 -13.68 13.71 -22.04
N GLN A 391 -14.79 13.04 -21.68
CA GLN A 391 -16.11 13.33 -22.25
C GLN A 391 -16.58 14.74 -21.92
N PHE A 392 -16.44 15.18 -20.66
CA PHE A 392 -16.78 16.54 -20.26
C PHE A 392 -15.98 17.58 -21.04
N LEU A 393 -14.66 17.40 -21.16
CA LEU A 393 -13.78 18.34 -21.85
C LEU A 393 -14.13 18.43 -23.34
N ALA A 394 -14.33 17.28 -23.99
CA ALA A 394 -14.69 17.21 -25.40
C ALA A 394 -16.02 17.95 -25.69
N GLN A 395 -17.05 17.77 -24.85
CA GLN A 395 -18.34 18.46 -25.00
C GLN A 395 -18.24 19.98 -24.86
N ASN A 396 -17.21 20.46 -24.16
CA ASN A 396 -17.02 21.88 -23.83
C ASN A 396 -15.89 22.55 -24.63
N SER A 397 -15.34 21.88 -25.66
CA SER A 397 -14.20 22.40 -26.45
C SER A 397 -12.97 22.72 -25.60
N LEU A 398 -12.77 21.95 -24.53
CA LEU A 398 -11.60 21.99 -23.66
C LEU A 398 -10.73 20.76 -23.94
N SER A 399 -9.48 20.83 -23.50
CA SER A 399 -8.50 19.76 -23.69
C SER A 399 -7.71 19.52 -22.41
N GLN A 400 -7.15 18.32 -22.30
CA GLN A 400 -6.16 17.97 -21.29
C GLN A 400 -4.91 17.40 -21.96
N GLU A 401 -3.81 17.39 -21.21
CA GLU A 401 -2.66 16.54 -21.51
C GLU A 401 -2.29 15.68 -20.31
N GLY A 402 -1.69 14.53 -20.59
CA GLY A 402 -1.25 13.55 -19.59
C GLY A 402 -2.18 12.37 -19.37
N ALA A 403 -3.48 12.45 -19.70
CA ALA A 403 -4.47 11.45 -19.26
C ALA A 403 -4.14 10.01 -19.66
N GLY A 404 -3.47 9.84 -20.80
CA GLY A 404 -2.97 8.54 -21.25
C GLY A 404 -2.12 7.81 -20.20
N ASN A 405 -1.38 8.56 -19.37
CA ASN A 405 -0.51 8.09 -18.30
C ASN A 405 -1.19 8.06 -16.92
N ASN A 406 -2.53 8.11 -16.87
CA ASN A 406 -3.31 8.17 -15.62
C ASN A 406 -3.03 9.43 -14.78
N TYR A 407 -2.67 10.52 -15.44
CA TYR A 407 -2.30 11.81 -14.85
C TYR A 407 -2.92 12.98 -15.63
N VAL A 408 -3.33 14.07 -14.99
CA VAL A 408 -3.63 15.32 -15.72
C VAL A 408 -2.48 16.31 -15.51
N GLU A 409 -1.61 16.41 -16.50
CA GLU A 409 -0.47 17.36 -16.51
C GLU A 409 -0.97 18.80 -16.64
N ARG A 410 -1.96 19.02 -17.52
CA ARG A 410 -2.56 20.33 -17.76
C ARG A 410 -3.95 20.24 -18.36
N MET A 411 -4.78 21.25 -18.10
CA MET A 411 -6.16 21.32 -18.57
C MET A 411 -6.54 22.75 -18.94
N GLY A 412 -7.35 22.92 -19.99
CA GLY A 412 -7.86 24.22 -20.43
C GLY A 412 -8.20 24.28 -21.91
N PRO A 413 -8.51 25.48 -22.44
CA PRO A 413 -8.60 25.72 -23.87
C PRO A 413 -7.31 25.30 -24.61
N THR A 414 -7.46 24.81 -25.84
CA THR A 414 -6.30 24.48 -26.68
C THR A 414 -5.43 25.73 -26.88
N GLY A 415 -4.16 25.65 -26.47
CA GLY A 415 -3.20 26.75 -26.56
C GLY A 415 -3.16 27.69 -25.35
N ASN A 416 -4.03 27.52 -24.35
CA ASN A 416 -3.95 28.21 -23.06
C ASN A 416 -4.50 27.33 -21.95
N MET A 417 -3.61 26.56 -21.30
CA MET A 417 -3.95 25.60 -20.26
C MET A 417 -3.26 25.97 -18.95
N ILE A 418 -3.80 25.46 -17.85
CA ILE A 418 -3.14 25.49 -16.54
C ILE A 418 -2.59 24.11 -16.29
N GLY A 419 -1.29 24.03 -16.05
CA GLY A 419 -0.56 22.82 -15.76
C GLY A 419 -0.07 22.71 -14.33
N GLU A 420 0.47 21.55 -14.01
CA GLU A 420 1.27 21.35 -12.81
C GLU A 420 2.35 22.44 -12.68
N PHE A 421 2.57 22.88 -11.44
CA PHE A 421 3.57 23.88 -11.07
C PHE A 421 3.33 25.32 -11.55
N ASP A 422 2.27 25.59 -12.32
CA ASP A 422 1.94 26.96 -12.80
C ASP A 422 1.52 27.92 -11.65
N CYS A 423 1.13 27.39 -10.49
CA CYS A 423 0.85 28.15 -9.27
C CYS A 423 1.75 27.72 -8.11
N GLY A 424 3.03 27.47 -8.39
CA GLY A 424 4.03 27.08 -7.40
C GLY A 424 4.19 25.57 -7.26
N SER A 425 5.20 25.15 -6.48
CA SER A 425 5.60 23.74 -6.39
C SER A 425 4.53 22.79 -5.86
N GLY A 426 3.56 23.32 -5.11
CA GLY A 426 2.42 22.55 -4.58
C GLY A 426 1.21 22.45 -5.51
N SER A 427 1.34 22.91 -6.76
CA SER A 427 0.19 23.08 -7.66
C SER A 427 0.04 21.98 -8.71
N GLY A 428 -1.22 21.61 -8.96
CA GLY A 428 -1.59 20.59 -9.94
C GLY A 428 -3.07 20.23 -9.89
N TRP A 429 -3.47 19.27 -10.72
CA TRP A 429 -4.83 18.77 -10.79
C TRP A 429 -5.04 17.63 -9.80
N MET A 430 -6.13 17.67 -9.03
CA MET A 430 -6.55 16.63 -8.10
C MET A 430 -8.04 16.37 -8.30
N TYR A 431 -8.54 15.19 -7.93
CA TYR A 431 -9.96 14.88 -8.04
C TYR A 431 -10.54 14.31 -6.75
N THR A 432 -11.80 14.64 -6.48
CA THR A 432 -12.57 13.98 -5.42
C THR A 432 -13.75 13.25 -6.02
N VAL A 433 -14.17 12.20 -5.33
CA VAL A 433 -15.39 11.45 -5.63
C VAL A 433 -16.29 11.49 -4.41
N ARG A 434 -17.58 11.73 -4.64
CA ARG A 434 -18.56 11.95 -3.57
C ARG A 434 -19.89 11.33 -3.93
N THR A 435 -20.68 11.02 -2.91
CA THR A 435 -22.05 10.51 -3.07
C THR A 435 -23.10 11.61 -3.07
N ALA A 436 -22.75 12.80 -2.55
CA ALA A 436 -23.61 13.97 -2.46
C ALA A 436 -22.76 15.27 -2.56
N PRO A 437 -23.35 16.42 -2.94
CA PRO A 437 -22.60 17.67 -3.07
C PRO A 437 -22.12 18.25 -1.71
N ASP A 438 -22.74 17.81 -0.61
CA ASP A 438 -22.42 18.12 0.78
C ASP A 438 -21.75 16.94 1.52
N ASP A 439 -21.32 15.91 0.78
CA ASP A 439 -20.51 14.83 1.32
C ASP A 439 -19.14 15.37 1.75
N ILE A 440 -18.92 15.34 3.06
CA ILE A 440 -17.68 15.74 3.73
C ILE A 440 -17.04 14.57 4.45
N GLU A 441 -17.47 13.32 4.21
CA GLU A 441 -16.92 12.14 4.87
C GLU A 441 -16.03 11.34 3.91
N SER A 442 -16.39 11.26 2.62
CA SER A 442 -15.60 10.59 1.59
C SER A 442 -14.13 11.03 1.57
N SER A 443 -13.21 10.07 1.70
CA SER A 443 -11.77 10.29 1.64
C SER A 443 -11.31 10.73 0.25
N LEU A 444 -10.11 11.29 0.17
CA LEU A 444 -9.49 11.59 -1.11
C LEU A 444 -9.17 10.26 -1.81
N PRO A 445 -9.57 10.05 -3.08
CA PRO A 445 -9.30 8.81 -3.79
C PRO A 445 -7.82 8.46 -3.82
N ASN A 446 -7.46 7.26 -3.33
CA ASN A 446 -6.10 6.71 -3.36
C ASN A 446 -5.80 5.89 -4.62
N VAL A 447 -6.38 6.27 -5.75
CA VAL A 447 -6.26 5.54 -7.02
C VAL A 447 -6.22 6.55 -8.17
N GLY A 448 -5.50 6.23 -9.25
CA GLY A 448 -5.49 7.08 -10.44
C GLY A 448 -6.86 7.10 -11.13
N ALA A 449 -7.23 8.23 -11.72
CA ALA A 449 -8.57 8.43 -12.29
C ALA A 449 -8.95 7.47 -13.44
N LYS A 450 -7.99 6.85 -14.14
CA LYS A 450 -8.23 5.77 -15.13
C LYS A 450 -8.57 4.42 -14.51
N ASN A 451 -8.42 4.27 -13.20
CA ASN A 451 -8.71 3.01 -12.49
C ASN A 451 -9.80 3.21 -11.44
N TYR A 452 -10.31 4.43 -11.27
CA TYR A 452 -11.47 4.70 -10.43
C TYR A 452 -12.74 4.47 -11.25
N SER A 453 -13.41 3.33 -11.05
CA SER A 453 -14.70 3.03 -11.69
C SER A 453 -15.79 3.99 -11.24
N VAL A 454 -16.64 4.42 -12.17
CA VAL A 454 -17.77 5.30 -11.85
C VAL A 454 -18.97 4.51 -11.32
N PHE A 455 -19.85 5.19 -10.60
CA PHE A 455 -21.11 4.62 -10.09
C PHE A 455 -22.26 5.63 -10.27
N ASP A 456 -23.50 5.15 -10.18
CA ASP A 456 -24.67 6.00 -10.42
C ASP A 456 -24.84 7.09 -9.35
N GLY A 457 -25.16 8.30 -9.80
CA GLY A 457 -25.34 9.47 -8.95
C GLY A 457 -24.05 10.12 -8.45
N MET A 458 -22.88 9.58 -8.80
CA MET A 458 -21.55 10.04 -8.39
C MET A 458 -21.31 11.52 -8.68
N TYR A 459 -20.69 12.21 -7.72
CA TYR A 459 -20.19 13.57 -7.85
C TYR A 459 -18.66 13.56 -7.99
N ILE A 460 -18.15 14.19 -9.05
CA ILE A 460 -16.72 14.31 -9.35
C ILE A 460 -16.36 15.79 -9.36
N ASP A 461 -15.35 16.17 -8.59
CA ASP A 461 -14.77 17.51 -8.65
C ASP A 461 -13.29 17.39 -9.00
N TRP A 462 -12.88 18.05 -10.07
CA TRP A 462 -11.48 18.25 -10.42
C TRP A 462 -11.03 19.60 -9.89
N TYR A 463 -10.18 19.61 -8.87
CA TYR A 463 -9.60 20.82 -8.30
C TYR A 463 -8.26 21.11 -8.95
N TYR A 464 -8.03 22.38 -9.25
CA TYR A 464 -6.67 22.88 -9.36
C TYR A 464 -6.23 23.37 -7.98
N THR A 465 -5.31 22.66 -7.34
CA THR A 465 -4.70 23.04 -6.06
C THR A 465 -3.42 23.83 -6.29
N ALA A 466 -3.04 24.64 -5.31
CA ALA A 466 -1.71 25.24 -5.16
C ALA A 466 -1.03 24.85 -3.83
N ALA A 467 -1.61 23.90 -3.09
CA ALA A 467 -1.10 23.44 -1.79
C ALA A 467 -1.37 21.95 -1.55
N TYR A 468 -1.16 21.10 -2.56
CA TYR A 468 -1.24 19.63 -2.40
C TYR A 468 -2.58 19.12 -1.81
N GLY A 469 -3.65 19.86 -2.05
CA GLY A 469 -5.01 19.59 -1.58
C GLY A 469 -5.42 20.26 -0.26
N MET A 470 -4.46 20.78 0.51
CA MET A 470 -4.72 21.45 1.80
C MET A 470 -5.63 22.67 1.66
N ASP A 471 -5.57 23.32 0.50
CA ASP A 471 -6.37 24.47 0.12
C ASP A 471 -7.84 24.15 -0.23
N PHE A 472 -8.19 22.87 -0.38
CA PHE A 472 -9.58 22.41 -0.49
C PHE A 472 -10.00 21.41 0.60
N GLY A 473 -9.25 21.35 1.70
CA GLY A 473 -9.65 20.62 2.91
C GLY A 473 -9.35 19.13 2.91
N TYR A 474 -8.50 18.69 1.99
CA TYR A 474 -7.87 17.37 2.01
C TYR A 474 -6.36 17.53 2.14
N SER A 475 -5.61 16.46 2.31
CA SER A 475 -4.17 16.49 2.19
C SER A 475 -3.74 15.20 1.53
N MET A 476 -2.92 15.29 0.50
CA MET A 476 -2.32 14.10 -0.10
C MET A 476 -1.39 13.34 0.87
N PHE A 477 -1.05 13.94 2.01
CA PHE A 477 -0.27 13.30 3.08
C PHE A 477 -1.14 12.57 4.11
N ASP A 478 -2.47 12.68 3.99
CA ASP A 478 -3.43 11.99 4.85
C ASP A 478 -3.91 10.66 4.23
N ILE A 479 -3.37 10.31 3.06
CA ILE A 479 -3.66 9.07 2.32
C ILE A 479 -2.72 7.94 2.76
#